data_AF-A0A7Y4WUB6-F1
#
_entry.id   AF-A0A7Y4WUB6-F1
#
_cell.length_a   1.000
_cell.length_b   1.000
_cell.length_c   1.000
_cell.angle_alpha   90.00
_cell.angle_beta   90.00
_cell.angle_gamma   90.00
#
_symmetry.space_group_name_H-M   'P 1'
#
loop_
_entity.id
_entity.type
_entity.pdbx_description
1 polymer ?
#
loop_
_entity_poly.entity_id
_entity_poly.type
_entity_poly.pdbx_seq_one_letter_code
_entity_poly.pdbx_strand_id
1 'polypeptide(L)'
;MTTQTSAFSRRRHGALLAAALLVPLLVAAPGAQRRNRNNNALFGAPVATTTIRHDPGAYVGRLVTVSAGVEAVLTDRSFVVDQRKMDGPKATVPAGSPLLVIAPYLAGSLADAHYLLMRGEVRLLDEGALGRLAAEYDITLDAGMHQAYMGQPVLVATSVLDGTYAELAPMPIPPPTAGEVALDEAMKVIGPAVTAMRTGVERSDSEAVAVSARTLDAEWVRVEETLDAMGQGPAAQWAREARTHSLAAAQAATAGRWDGARQATASLGTLCQSCHAAYRDRLEDGTFRTRPGTF
;
A
#
# COMPACT_ATOMS: atom_id res chain seq x y z
N MET A 1 20.88 -7.84 79.33
CA MET A 1 20.39 -7.40 80.66
C MET A 1 20.49 -5.89 80.69
N THR A 2 19.34 -5.20 80.86
CA THR A 2 19.13 -3.84 81.46
C THR A 2 20.01 -2.67 80.94
N THR A 3 19.52 -1.49 80.56
CA THR A 3 18.57 -0.65 81.30
C THR A 3 17.97 0.46 80.43
N GLN A 4 16.74 0.77 80.80
CA GLN A 4 15.82 1.86 80.48
C GLN A 4 16.41 3.28 80.65
N THR A 5 15.99 4.23 79.81
CA THR A 5 15.92 5.66 80.15
C THR A 5 14.68 6.30 79.49
N SER A 6 13.73 6.65 80.35
CA SER A 6 12.65 7.63 80.23
C SER A 6 13.21 9.04 80.01
N ALA A 7 12.49 10.12 79.66
CA ALA A 7 11.12 10.49 79.28
C ALA A 7 11.20 11.94 78.73
N PHE A 8 10.16 12.45 78.06
CA PHE A 8 9.72 13.86 77.88
C PHE A 8 8.87 13.86 76.59
N SER A 9 7.79 14.61 76.37
CA SER A 9 6.84 15.40 77.15
C SER A 9 5.74 15.77 76.15
N ARG A 10 4.52 15.98 76.66
CA ARG A 10 3.32 16.33 75.91
C ARG A 10 3.51 17.62 75.11
N ARG A 11 2.97 17.67 73.89
CA ARG A 11 2.11 18.80 73.45
C ARG A 11 1.15 18.34 72.35
N ARG A 12 -0.13 18.58 72.64
CA ARG A 12 -1.26 18.54 71.73
C ARG A 12 -1.02 19.53 70.59
N HIS A 13 -1.48 19.23 69.40
CA HIS A 13 -2.36 20.10 68.59
C HIS A 13 -2.99 19.23 67.49
N GLY A 14 -4.32 19.21 67.48
CA GLY A 14 -5.08 18.61 66.41
C GLY A 14 -4.99 19.46 65.15
N ALA A 15 -4.99 18.80 64.01
CA ALA A 15 -5.43 19.36 62.76
C ALA A 15 -6.20 18.26 62.02
N LEU A 16 -7.51 18.45 61.94
CA LEU A 16 -8.41 17.73 61.06
C LEU A 16 -7.93 17.91 59.62
N LEU A 17 -7.39 16.86 59.02
CA LEU A 17 -7.18 16.77 57.58
C LEU A 17 -8.47 16.25 56.94
N ALA A 18 -9.25 17.18 56.39
CA ALA A 18 -10.36 16.87 55.50
C ALA A 18 -9.79 16.24 54.22
N ALA A 19 -9.99 14.93 54.06
CA ALA A 19 -9.69 14.23 52.83
C ALA A 19 -10.76 14.58 51.77
N ALA A 20 -10.44 15.54 50.90
CA ALA A 20 -11.21 15.79 49.69
C ALA A 20 -10.96 14.64 48.70
N LEU A 21 -11.91 13.72 48.59
CA LEU A 21 -11.99 12.73 47.51
C LEU A 21 -12.26 13.47 46.19
N LEU A 22 -11.19 13.71 45.43
CA LEU A 22 -11.26 14.12 44.03
C LEU A 22 -11.60 12.90 43.18
N VAL A 23 -12.86 12.82 42.73
CA VAL A 23 -13.31 11.87 41.72
C VAL A 23 -12.87 12.40 40.35
N PRO A 24 -11.99 11.70 39.60
CA PRO A 24 -11.73 12.06 38.22
C PRO A 24 -12.92 11.60 37.36
N LEU A 25 -13.71 12.56 36.88
CA LEU A 25 -14.62 12.37 35.76
C LEU A 25 -13.77 12.07 34.52
N LEU A 26 -13.64 10.79 34.17
CA LEU A 26 -13.15 10.33 32.87
C LEU A 26 -14.12 10.80 31.78
N VAL A 27 -13.86 11.98 31.21
CA VAL A 27 -14.45 12.39 29.94
C VAL A 27 -13.82 11.51 28.86
N ALA A 28 -14.52 10.46 28.46
CA ALA A 28 -14.18 9.70 27.27
C ALA A 28 -14.25 10.65 26.07
N ALA A 29 -13.09 11.05 25.56
CA ALA A 29 -13.00 11.83 24.34
C ALA A 29 -13.56 11.00 23.16
N PRO A 30 -14.47 11.53 22.32
CA PRO A 30 -14.89 10.89 21.09
C PRO A 30 -13.76 11.04 20.05
N GLY A 31 -12.65 10.33 20.26
CA GLY A 31 -11.42 10.46 19.47
C GLY A 31 -11.23 9.40 18.39
N ALA A 32 -12.10 8.39 18.27
CA ALA A 32 -11.83 7.20 17.44
C ALA A 32 -12.53 7.18 16.06
N GLN A 33 -13.24 8.24 15.65
CA GLN A 33 -14.01 8.20 14.40
C GLN A 33 -13.88 9.43 13.49
N ARG A 34 -12.76 10.17 13.57
CA ARG A 34 -12.33 11.00 12.44
C ARG A 34 -11.35 10.21 11.57
N ARG A 35 -11.87 9.16 10.90
CA ARG A 35 -11.19 8.62 9.72
C ARG A 35 -11.03 9.78 8.73
N ASN A 36 -9.80 9.98 8.27
CA ASN A 36 -9.42 11.00 7.31
C ASN A 36 -10.38 10.93 6.10
N ARG A 37 -11.29 11.91 5.93
CA ARG A 37 -12.29 11.94 4.84
C ARG A 37 -11.64 11.89 3.45
N ASN A 38 -10.34 12.14 3.35
CA ASN A 38 -9.58 12.13 2.11
C ASN A 38 -9.13 10.73 1.64
N ASN A 39 -9.29 9.67 2.47
CA ASN A 39 -8.92 8.31 2.06
C ASN A 39 -9.98 7.64 1.15
N ASN A 40 -11.14 8.27 0.94
CA ASN A 40 -12.17 7.74 0.04
C ASN A 40 -11.70 7.67 -1.43
N ALA A 41 -10.69 8.46 -1.82
CA ALA A 41 -10.10 8.37 -3.15
C ALA A 41 -9.43 7.01 -3.39
N LEU A 42 -8.90 6.37 -2.34
CA LEU A 42 -8.22 5.08 -2.42
C LEU A 42 -9.17 3.90 -2.12
N PHE A 43 -10.10 4.07 -1.18
CA PHE A 43 -10.97 2.97 -0.73
C PHE A 43 -12.39 3.03 -1.28
N GLY A 44 -12.78 4.12 -1.94
CA GLY A 44 -14.16 4.33 -2.38
C GLY A 44 -15.11 4.71 -1.25
N ALA A 45 -16.26 5.28 -1.61
CA ALA A 45 -17.31 5.57 -0.64
C ALA A 45 -18.03 4.28 -0.23
N PRO A 46 -18.30 4.02 1.07
CA PRO A 46 -19.13 2.89 1.47
C PRO A 46 -20.58 3.13 1.04
N VAL A 47 -21.14 2.25 0.22
CA VAL A 47 -22.49 2.39 -0.33
C VAL A 47 -23.24 1.05 -0.31
N ALA A 48 -24.55 1.13 -0.10
CA ALA A 48 -25.47 0.01 -0.16
C ALA A 48 -25.86 -0.35 -1.61
N THR A 49 -26.10 -1.64 -1.89
CA THR A 49 -26.60 -2.08 -3.21
C THR A 49 -27.91 -1.39 -3.56
N THR A 50 -28.83 -1.29 -2.59
CA THR A 50 -30.12 -0.58 -2.70
C THR A 50 -29.94 0.88 -3.12
N THR A 51 -28.93 1.58 -2.58
CA THR A 51 -28.68 2.99 -2.87
C THR A 51 -28.12 3.17 -4.28
N ILE A 52 -27.19 2.32 -4.70
CA ILE A 52 -26.65 2.32 -6.08
C ILE A 52 -27.78 2.04 -7.09
N ARG A 53 -28.68 1.11 -6.77
CA ARG A 53 -29.80 0.72 -7.64
C ARG A 53 -30.86 1.82 -7.76
N HIS A 54 -31.14 2.53 -6.68
CA HIS A 54 -32.17 3.57 -6.64
C HIS A 54 -31.70 4.89 -7.27
N ASP A 55 -30.44 5.27 -7.08
CA ASP A 55 -29.85 6.51 -7.64
C ASP A 55 -28.51 6.21 -8.34
N PRO A 56 -28.52 5.51 -9.48
CA PRO A 56 -27.29 5.12 -10.15
C PRO A 56 -26.47 6.34 -10.62
N GLY A 57 -27.12 7.44 -10.98
CA GLY A 57 -26.46 8.65 -11.46
C GLY A 57 -25.49 9.27 -10.45
N ALA A 58 -25.76 9.12 -9.15
CA ALA A 58 -24.86 9.61 -8.10
C ALA A 58 -23.57 8.80 -7.94
N TYR A 59 -23.49 7.59 -8.53
CA TYR A 59 -22.41 6.63 -8.31
C TYR A 59 -21.71 6.15 -9.59
N VAL A 60 -22.35 6.21 -10.75
CA VAL A 60 -21.70 5.84 -12.02
C VAL A 60 -20.41 6.63 -12.22
N GLY A 61 -19.32 5.92 -12.54
CA GLY A 61 -17.97 6.47 -12.68
C GLY A 61 -17.24 6.70 -11.35
N ARG A 62 -17.83 6.33 -10.21
CA ARG A 62 -17.23 6.53 -8.88
C ARG A 62 -16.77 5.22 -8.28
N LEU A 63 -15.65 5.30 -7.56
CA LEU A 63 -15.15 4.21 -6.73
C LEU A 63 -16.01 4.08 -5.46
N VAL A 64 -16.56 2.89 -5.23
CA VAL A 64 -17.37 2.55 -4.06
C VAL A 64 -16.82 1.31 -3.36
N THR A 65 -17.18 1.18 -2.08
CA THR A 65 -17.06 -0.07 -1.32
C THR A 65 -18.45 -0.57 -0.98
N VAL A 66 -18.74 -1.82 -1.33
CA VAL A 66 -20.02 -2.49 -1.08
C VAL A 66 -19.77 -3.69 -0.17
N SER A 67 -20.58 -3.83 0.87
CA SER A 67 -20.65 -5.06 1.66
C SER A 67 -22.01 -5.72 1.45
N ALA A 68 -22.01 -6.93 0.91
CA ALA A 68 -23.20 -7.67 0.51
C ALA A 68 -22.93 -9.19 0.48
N GLY A 69 -24.00 -9.98 0.57
CA GLY A 69 -23.93 -11.43 0.44
C GLY A 69 -24.00 -11.87 -1.02
N VAL A 70 -23.33 -12.97 -1.36
CA VAL A 70 -23.46 -13.60 -2.69
C VAL A 70 -24.82 -14.30 -2.79
N GLU A 71 -25.61 -13.91 -3.79
CA GLU A 71 -26.91 -14.51 -4.11
C GLU A 71 -26.77 -15.62 -5.15
N ALA A 72 -25.95 -15.39 -6.18
CA ALA A 72 -25.68 -16.37 -7.22
C ALA A 72 -24.30 -16.12 -7.86
N VAL A 73 -23.53 -17.19 -8.04
CA VAL A 73 -22.33 -17.18 -8.88
C VAL A 73 -22.76 -17.48 -10.32
N LEU A 74 -22.44 -16.59 -11.26
CA LEU A 74 -22.85 -16.71 -12.67
C LEU A 74 -21.73 -17.31 -13.52
N THR A 75 -20.53 -16.76 -13.36
CA THR A 75 -19.30 -17.28 -13.96
C THR A 75 -18.18 -17.27 -12.91
N ASP A 76 -16.98 -17.69 -13.29
CA ASP A 76 -15.77 -17.55 -12.48
C ASP A 76 -15.39 -16.09 -12.16
N ARG A 77 -15.93 -15.11 -12.89
CA ARG A 77 -15.63 -13.68 -12.76
C ARG A 77 -16.85 -12.79 -12.60
N SER A 78 -18.05 -13.35 -12.54
CA SER A 78 -19.27 -12.58 -12.39
C SER A 78 -20.25 -13.26 -11.45
N PHE A 79 -20.87 -12.46 -10.60
CA PHE A 79 -21.79 -12.94 -9.57
C PHE A 79 -22.75 -11.83 -9.16
N VAL A 80 -23.89 -12.22 -8.60
CA VAL A 80 -24.91 -11.30 -8.10
C VAL A 80 -24.78 -11.22 -6.59
N VAL A 81 -24.79 -10.00 -6.07
CA VAL A 81 -24.80 -9.76 -4.62
C VAL A 81 -26.03 -8.96 -4.22
N ASP A 82 -26.50 -9.18 -3.00
CA ASP A 82 -27.50 -8.33 -2.37
C ASP A 82 -27.15 -8.09 -0.91
N GLN A 83 -27.52 -6.92 -0.41
CA GLN A 83 -27.41 -6.67 1.01
C GLN A 83 -28.43 -7.50 1.75
N ARG A 84 -28.05 -8.09 2.88
CA ARG A 84 -29.01 -8.73 3.77
C ARG A 84 -29.55 -7.71 4.76
N LYS A 85 -30.87 -7.75 4.96
CA LYS A 85 -31.57 -7.03 6.02
C LYS A 85 -32.01 -8.03 7.08
N MET A 86 -32.13 -7.56 8.33
CA MET A 86 -32.65 -8.40 9.41
C MET A 86 -34.11 -8.78 9.15
N ASP A 87 -34.41 -10.06 9.31
CA ASP A 87 -35.76 -10.62 9.33
C ASP A 87 -35.99 -11.26 10.71
N GLY A 88 -36.37 -10.42 11.67
CA GLY A 88 -36.42 -10.80 13.08
C GLY A 88 -35.04 -10.89 13.76
N PRO A 89 -34.93 -11.53 14.93
CA PRO A 89 -33.74 -11.43 15.78
C PRO A 89 -32.52 -12.23 15.33
N LYS A 90 -32.70 -13.24 14.45
CA LYS A 90 -31.65 -14.21 14.10
C LYS A 90 -31.58 -14.55 12.61
N ALA A 91 -32.53 -14.08 11.79
CA ALA A 91 -32.51 -14.35 10.36
C ALA A 91 -32.18 -13.08 9.59
N THR A 92 -31.57 -13.27 8.42
CA THR A 92 -31.35 -12.20 7.45
C THR A 92 -31.85 -12.66 6.10
N VAL A 93 -32.48 -11.75 5.36
CA VAL A 93 -33.01 -12.01 4.02
C VAL A 93 -32.42 -10.98 3.05
N PRO A 94 -32.35 -11.30 1.75
CA PRO A 94 -31.96 -10.32 0.73
C PRO A 94 -32.83 -9.05 0.80
N ALA A 95 -32.21 -7.89 0.58
CA ALA A 95 -32.90 -6.60 0.59
C ALA A 95 -33.84 -6.43 -0.60
N GLY A 96 -33.65 -7.21 -1.67
CA GLY A 96 -34.40 -7.17 -2.92
C GLY A 96 -33.82 -6.18 -3.92
N SER A 97 -32.52 -5.87 -3.84
CA SER A 97 -31.84 -4.94 -4.76
C SER A 97 -30.51 -5.52 -5.23
N PRO A 98 -30.56 -6.64 -5.97
CA PRO A 98 -29.36 -7.31 -6.45
C PRO A 98 -28.52 -6.39 -7.32
N LEU A 99 -27.21 -6.49 -7.16
CA LEU A 99 -26.21 -5.80 -7.95
C LEU A 99 -25.35 -6.86 -8.64
N LEU A 100 -25.24 -6.77 -9.97
CA LEU A 100 -24.26 -7.57 -10.71
C LEU A 100 -22.86 -7.04 -10.40
N VAL A 101 -21.99 -7.96 -10.00
CA VAL A 101 -20.58 -7.71 -9.77
C VAL A 101 -19.78 -8.43 -10.85
N ILE A 102 -18.89 -7.68 -11.46
CA ILE A 102 -17.90 -8.17 -12.42
C ILE A 102 -16.56 -8.02 -11.72
N ALA A 103 -15.88 -9.13 -11.44
CA ALA A 103 -14.59 -9.18 -10.78
C ALA A 103 -13.55 -9.82 -11.71
N PRO A 104 -12.90 -9.05 -12.59
CA PRO A 104 -12.03 -9.57 -13.65
C PRO A 104 -10.89 -10.47 -13.19
N TYR A 105 -10.40 -10.23 -11.97
CA TYR A 105 -9.23 -10.90 -11.42
C TYR A 105 -9.57 -11.89 -10.32
N LEU A 106 -10.85 -12.27 -10.20
CA LEU A 106 -11.28 -13.27 -9.24
C LEU A 106 -10.54 -14.59 -9.49
N ALA A 107 -9.75 -15.02 -8.50
CA ALA A 107 -8.92 -16.23 -8.56
C ALA A 107 -9.37 -17.28 -7.53
N GLY A 108 -10.26 -16.93 -6.61
CA GLY A 108 -10.84 -17.83 -5.61
C GLY A 108 -12.26 -18.27 -5.94
N SER A 109 -12.72 -19.37 -5.34
CA SER A 109 -14.13 -19.76 -5.39
C SER A 109 -14.94 -18.91 -4.41
N LEU A 110 -16.09 -18.43 -4.85
CA LEU A 110 -17.06 -17.80 -3.96
C LEU A 110 -17.95 -18.88 -3.33
N ALA A 111 -18.16 -18.78 -2.02
CA ALA A 111 -19.14 -19.60 -1.34
C ALA A 111 -20.48 -18.84 -1.26
N ASP A 112 -21.57 -19.52 -1.57
CA ASP A 112 -22.92 -18.95 -1.54
C ASP A 112 -23.26 -18.39 -0.16
N ALA A 113 -24.01 -17.29 -0.12
CA ALA A 113 -24.45 -16.61 1.10
C ALA A 113 -23.33 -16.09 2.03
N HIS A 114 -22.07 -16.07 1.58
CA HIS A 114 -21.00 -15.37 2.29
C HIS A 114 -21.05 -13.87 2.02
N TYR A 115 -20.81 -13.10 3.08
CA TYR A 115 -20.61 -11.66 2.98
C TYR A 115 -19.22 -11.37 2.42
N LEU A 116 -19.19 -10.53 1.38
CA LEU A 116 -17.97 -10.00 0.79
C LEU A 116 -17.86 -8.51 1.09
N LEU A 117 -16.63 -8.01 1.12
CA LEU A 117 -16.34 -6.59 1.04
C LEU A 117 -15.69 -6.32 -0.32
N MET A 118 -16.43 -5.66 -1.20
CA MET A 118 -16.01 -5.43 -2.58
C MET A 118 -15.72 -3.95 -2.78
N ARG A 119 -14.62 -3.65 -3.47
CA ARG A 119 -14.29 -2.28 -3.91
C ARG A 119 -14.21 -2.26 -5.42
N GLY A 120 -14.83 -1.26 -6.03
CA GLY A 120 -14.89 -1.17 -7.48
C GLY A 120 -15.54 0.11 -7.98
N GLU A 121 -15.51 0.28 -9.29
CA GLU A 121 -16.20 1.38 -9.97
C GLU A 121 -17.63 0.95 -10.30
N VAL A 122 -18.61 1.81 -10.01
CA VAL A 122 -19.97 1.58 -10.52
C VAL A 122 -20.02 2.02 -11.98
N ARG A 123 -20.52 1.17 -12.86
CA ARG A 123 -20.72 1.47 -14.27
C ARG A 123 -22.16 1.19 -14.69
N LEU A 124 -22.64 1.91 -15.69
CA LEU A 124 -23.86 1.50 -16.38
C LEU A 124 -23.50 0.40 -17.37
N LEU A 125 -24.21 -0.73 -17.33
CA LEU A 125 -24.00 -1.78 -18.31
C LEU A 125 -24.75 -1.43 -19.60
N ASP A 126 -24.00 -1.05 -20.62
CA ASP A 126 -24.49 -0.91 -22.00
C ASP A 126 -23.63 -1.77 -22.94
N GLU A 127 -24.03 -1.89 -24.21
CA GLU A 127 -23.31 -2.68 -25.22
C GLU A 127 -21.84 -2.26 -25.37
N GLY A 128 -21.56 -0.96 -25.28
CA GLY A 128 -20.21 -0.43 -25.39
C GLY A 128 -19.35 -0.77 -24.16
N ALA A 129 -19.93 -0.66 -22.96
CA ALA A 129 -19.28 -1.02 -21.71
C ALA A 129 -19.02 -2.52 -21.65
N LEU A 130 -20.00 -3.35 -22.02
CA LEU A 130 -19.84 -4.79 -22.10
C LEU A 130 -18.80 -5.18 -23.13
N GLY A 131 -18.81 -4.59 -24.33
CA GLY A 131 -17.79 -4.82 -25.36
C GLY A 131 -16.37 -4.48 -24.90
N ARG A 132 -16.19 -3.38 -24.16
CA ARG A 132 -14.89 -3.03 -23.55
C ARG A 132 -14.47 -4.05 -22.49
N LEU A 133 -15.38 -4.41 -21.58
CA LEU A 133 -15.12 -5.39 -20.53
C LEU A 133 -14.79 -6.79 -21.11
N ALA A 134 -15.49 -7.20 -22.16
CA ALA A 134 -15.22 -8.45 -22.87
C ALA A 134 -13.84 -8.43 -23.54
N ALA A 135 -13.48 -7.33 -24.21
CA ALA A 135 -12.17 -7.19 -24.85
C ALA A 135 -11.00 -7.12 -23.85
N GLU A 136 -11.22 -6.50 -22.69
CA GLU A 136 -10.19 -6.29 -21.67
C GLU A 136 -10.00 -7.51 -20.76
N TYR A 137 -11.08 -8.24 -20.46
CA TYR A 137 -11.10 -9.23 -19.37
C TYR A 137 -11.71 -10.59 -19.73
N ASP A 138 -12.07 -10.82 -21.00
CA ASP A 138 -12.73 -12.05 -21.47
C ASP A 138 -14.01 -12.38 -20.68
N ILE A 139 -14.82 -11.35 -20.40
CA ILE A 139 -16.09 -11.50 -19.69
C ILE A 139 -17.20 -11.85 -20.67
N THR A 140 -17.88 -12.97 -20.41
CA THR A 140 -19.09 -13.38 -21.13
C THR A 140 -20.30 -13.36 -20.18
N LEU A 141 -21.38 -12.72 -20.60
CA LEU A 141 -22.69 -12.83 -19.95
C LEU A 141 -23.59 -13.69 -20.84
N ASP A 142 -24.34 -14.61 -20.23
CA ASP A 142 -25.38 -15.33 -20.99
C ASP A 142 -26.51 -14.37 -21.41
N ALA A 143 -27.34 -14.81 -22.36
CA ALA A 143 -28.41 -13.99 -22.92
C ALA A 143 -29.45 -13.54 -21.88
N GLY A 144 -29.72 -14.36 -20.86
CA GLY A 144 -30.66 -14.02 -19.78
C GLY A 144 -30.11 -12.92 -18.89
N MET A 145 -28.83 -13.01 -18.53
CA MET A 145 -28.13 -11.99 -17.74
C MET A 145 -27.97 -10.68 -18.51
N HIS A 146 -27.64 -10.80 -19.80
CA HIS A 146 -27.59 -9.66 -20.70
C HIS A 146 -28.92 -8.90 -20.68
N GLN A 147 -30.04 -9.59 -20.86
CA GLN A 147 -31.36 -8.97 -20.82
C GLN A 147 -31.71 -8.39 -19.45
N ALA A 148 -31.34 -9.07 -18.35
CA ALA A 148 -31.68 -8.65 -17.00
C ALA A 148 -30.90 -7.42 -16.52
N TYR A 149 -29.65 -7.25 -16.98
CA TYR A 149 -28.75 -6.22 -16.48
C TYR A 149 -28.41 -5.12 -17.49
N MET A 150 -28.84 -5.21 -18.75
CA MET A 150 -28.69 -4.11 -19.68
C MET A 150 -29.40 -2.83 -19.20
N GLY A 151 -28.68 -1.71 -19.27
CA GLY A 151 -29.09 -0.42 -18.72
C GLY A 151 -29.08 -0.33 -17.20
N GLN A 152 -28.57 -1.34 -16.48
CA GLN A 152 -28.52 -1.35 -15.02
C GLN A 152 -27.11 -0.96 -14.50
N PRO A 153 -27.00 -0.39 -13.29
CA PRO A 153 -25.70 -0.22 -12.66
C PRO A 153 -25.11 -1.58 -12.28
N VAL A 154 -23.81 -1.73 -12.51
CA VAL A 154 -23.00 -2.89 -12.15
C VAL A 154 -21.76 -2.43 -11.40
N LEU A 155 -21.19 -3.28 -10.57
CA LEU A 155 -19.92 -3.02 -9.91
C LEU A 155 -18.80 -3.74 -10.65
N VAL A 156 -17.87 -2.99 -11.23
CA VAL A 156 -16.61 -3.57 -11.75
C VAL A 156 -15.61 -3.56 -10.59
N ALA A 157 -15.50 -4.70 -9.91
CA ALA A 157 -14.70 -4.86 -8.72
C ALA A 157 -13.20 -4.96 -9.06
N THR A 158 -12.39 -4.18 -8.36
CA THR A 158 -10.92 -4.24 -8.39
C THR A 158 -10.35 -4.92 -7.14
N SER A 159 -11.21 -5.27 -6.18
CA SER A 159 -10.85 -5.97 -4.93
C SER A 159 -12.11 -6.61 -4.36
N VAL A 160 -11.99 -7.86 -3.93
CA VAL A 160 -13.05 -8.70 -3.36
C VAL A 160 -12.47 -9.40 -2.14
N LEU A 161 -12.83 -8.94 -0.95
CA LEU A 161 -12.39 -9.53 0.31
C LEU A 161 -13.47 -10.45 0.88
N ASP A 162 -13.08 -11.60 1.42
CA ASP A 162 -13.97 -12.48 2.17
C ASP A 162 -14.14 -12.05 3.65
N GLY A 163 -14.90 -12.83 4.42
CA GLY A 163 -15.11 -12.58 5.85
C GLY A 163 -13.86 -12.70 6.73
N THR A 164 -12.77 -13.26 6.20
CA THR A 164 -11.44 -13.33 6.85
C THR A 164 -10.51 -12.20 6.38
N TYR A 165 -11.00 -11.31 5.50
CA TYR A 165 -10.22 -10.28 4.82
C TYR A 165 -9.16 -10.82 3.85
N ALA A 166 -9.31 -12.06 3.38
CA ALA A 166 -8.49 -12.58 2.29
C ALA A 166 -8.94 -11.95 0.97
N GLU A 167 -7.98 -11.44 0.19
CA GLU A 167 -8.24 -10.90 -1.15
C GLU A 167 -8.41 -12.04 -2.16
N LEU A 168 -9.61 -12.10 -2.75
CA LEU A 168 -10.02 -13.12 -3.70
C LEU A 168 -9.80 -12.69 -5.15
N ALA A 169 -9.69 -11.39 -5.41
CA ALA A 169 -9.50 -10.82 -6.75
C ALA A 169 -8.22 -9.96 -6.84
N PRO A 170 -7.03 -10.49 -6.46
CA PRO A 170 -5.80 -9.73 -6.52
C PRO A 170 -5.49 -9.35 -7.97
N MET A 171 -5.33 -8.04 -8.22
CA MET A 171 -4.94 -7.56 -9.54
C MET A 171 -3.58 -8.18 -9.91
N PRO A 172 -3.46 -8.85 -11.07
CA PRO A 172 -2.19 -9.39 -11.54
C PRO A 172 -1.16 -8.28 -11.60
N ILE A 173 0.00 -8.51 -10.99
CA ILE A 173 1.14 -7.62 -11.12
C ILE A 173 1.56 -7.66 -12.59
N PRO A 174 1.55 -6.53 -13.32
CA PRO A 174 2.01 -6.51 -14.70
C PRO A 174 3.45 -7.03 -14.80
N PRO A 175 3.81 -7.73 -15.89
CA PRO A 175 5.19 -8.11 -16.11
C PRO A 175 6.09 -6.87 -16.08
N PRO A 176 7.33 -6.98 -15.58
CA PRO A 176 8.22 -5.83 -15.55
C PRO A 176 8.46 -5.30 -16.96
N THR A 177 8.53 -3.98 -17.09
CA THR A 177 8.98 -3.38 -18.34
C THR A 177 10.47 -3.68 -18.58
N ALA A 178 10.95 -3.55 -19.82
CA ALA A 178 12.37 -3.73 -20.13
C ALA A 178 13.28 -2.80 -19.31
N GLY A 179 12.85 -1.56 -19.05
CA GLY A 179 13.57 -0.61 -18.21
C GLY A 179 13.66 -1.06 -16.75
N GLU A 180 12.57 -1.60 -16.20
CA GLU A 180 12.58 -2.14 -14.83
C GLU A 180 13.47 -3.37 -14.68
N VAL A 181 13.51 -4.25 -15.69
CA VAL A 181 14.46 -5.38 -15.73
C VAL A 181 15.90 -4.85 -15.74
N ALA A 182 16.20 -3.88 -16.60
CA ALA A 182 17.55 -3.31 -16.69
C ALA A 182 18.00 -2.62 -15.39
N LEU A 183 17.09 -1.92 -14.70
CA LEU A 183 17.37 -1.33 -13.39
C LEU A 183 17.61 -2.40 -12.32
N ASP A 184 16.80 -3.45 -12.26
CA ASP A 184 16.99 -4.54 -11.31
C ASP A 184 18.35 -5.24 -11.49
N GLU A 185 18.74 -5.49 -12.75
CA GLU A 185 20.05 -6.04 -13.08
C GLU A 185 21.20 -5.13 -12.61
N ALA A 186 21.14 -3.83 -12.91
CA ALA A 186 22.15 -2.87 -12.48
C ALA A 186 22.23 -2.78 -10.95
N MET A 187 21.09 -2.73 -10.26
CA MET A 187 21.04 -2.65 -8.80
C MET A 187 21.62 -3.89 -8.11
N LYS A 188 21.50 -5.07 -8.71
CA LYS A 188 22.13 -6.32 -8.22
C LYS A 188 23.66 -6.27 -8.29
N VAL A 189 24.24 -5.46 -9.19
CA VAL A 189 25.69 -5.22 -9.25
C VAL A 189 26.10 -4.09 -8.31
N ILE A 190 25.34 -3.00 -8.30
CA ILE A 190 25.60 -1.80 -7.47
C ILE A 190 25.59 -2.14 -5.98
N GLY A 191 24.60 -2.89 -5.48
CA GLY A 191 24.47 -3.19 -4.04
C GLY A 191 25.73 -3.82 -3.43
N PRO A 192 26.24 -4.95 -3.99
CA PRO A 192 27.50 -5.54 -3.58
C PRO A 192 28.71 -4.60 -3.75
N ALA A 193 28.79 -3.83 -4.85
CA ALA A 193 29.89 -2.91 -5.09
C ALA A 193 29.95 -1.74 -4.08
N VAL A 194 28.79 -1.17 -3.70
CA VAL A 194 28.71 -0.17 -2.62
C VAL A 194 29.14 -0.78 -1.28
N THR A 195 28.72 -2.01 -0.99
CA THR A 195 29.13 -2.72 0.22
C THR A 195 30.64 -2.93 0.27
N ALA A 196 31.23 -3.38 -0.84
CA ALA A 196 32.68 -3.56 -0.97
C ALA A 196 33.44 -2.24 -0.85
N MET A 197 32.94 -1.16 -1.48
CA MET A 197 33.50 0.18 -1.34
C MET A 197 33.53 0.62 0.13
N ARG A 198 32.42 0.47 0.86
CA ARG A 198 32.36 0.83 2.29
C ARG A 198 33.37 0.04 3.11
N THR A 199 33.46 -1.28 2.91
CA THR A 199 34.46 -2.12 3.59
C THR A 199 35.89 -1.71 3.24
N GLY A 200 36.17 -1.37 1.98
CA GLY A 200 37.46 -0.84 1.56
C GLY A 200 37.82 0.46 2.28
N VAL A 201 36.87 1.40 2.38
CA VAL A 201 37.04 2.66 3.12
C VAL A 201 37.30 2.41 4.61
N GLU A 202 36.57 1.50 5.25
CA GLU A 202 36.77 1.12 6.65
C GLU A 202 38.17 0.54 6.90
N ARG A 203 38.67 -0.27 5.97
CA ARG A 203 39.99 -0.91 6.02
C ARG A 203 41.12 -0.02 5.52
N SER A 204 40.82 1.19 5.07
CA SER A 204 41.79 2.08 4.41
C SER A 204 42.51 1.40 3.23
N ASP A 205 41.76 0.62 2.45
CA ASP A 205 42.22 -0.15 1.30
C ASP A 205 41.88 0.60 0.00
N SER A 206 42.85 1.34 -0.53
CA SER A 206 42.63 2.22 -1.68
C SER A 206 42.39 1.45 -2.98
N GLU A 207 42.97 0.26 -3.12
CA GLU A 207 42.77 -0.62 -4.27
C GLU A 207 41.34 -1.16 -4.30
N ALA A 208 40.84 -1.67 -3.17
CA ALA A 208 39.47 -2.17 -3.06
C ALA A 208 38.43 -1.07 -3.34
N VAL A 209 38.67 0.15 -2.85
CA VAL A 209 37.81 1.31 -3.14
C VAL A 209 37.84 1.65 -4.64
N ALA A 210 39.02 1.66 -5.26
CA ALA A 210 39.17 1.98 -6.68
C ALA A 210 38.51 0.93 -7.58
N VAL A 211 38.62 -0.38 -7.26
CA VAL A 211 37.92 -1.46 -7.97
C VAL A 211 36.40 -1.25 -7.88
N SER A 212 35.89 -1.02 -6.68
CA SER A 212 34.45 -0.82 -6.47
C SER A 212 33.94 0.42 -7.20
N ALA A 213 34.70 1.52 -7.20
CA ALA A 213 34.33 2.74 -7.90
C ALA A 213 34.24 2.58 -9.41
N ARG A 214 35.14 1.80 -10.03
CA ARG A 214 35.06 1.52 -11.48
C ARG A 214 33.82 0.71 -11.85
N THR A 215 33.49 -0.30 -11.03
CA THR A 215 32.24 -1.07 -11.21
C THR A 215 31.02 -0.16 -11.08
N LEU A 216 30.99 0.69 -10.05
CA LEU A 216 29.90 1.63 -9.83
C LEU A 216 29.78 2.66 -10.96
N ASP A 217 30.89 3.17 -11.49
CA ASP A 217 30.88 4.15 -12.58
C ASP A 217 30.14 3.65 -13.81
N ALA A 218 30.42 2.42 -14.24
CA ALA A 218 29.77 1.79 -15.39
C ALA A 218 28.27 1.55 -15.15
N GLU A 219 27.90 1.02 -13.97
CA GLU A 219 26.50 0.75 -13.66
C GLU A 219 25.69 2.03 -13.45
N TRP A 220 26.27 3.09 -12.90
CA TRP A 220 25.57 4.37 -12.78
C TRP A 220 25.25 4.97 -14.15
N VAL A 221 26.16 4.90 -15.13
CA VAL A 221 25.85 5.29 -16.52
C VAL A 221 24.66 4.51 -17.07
N ARG A 222 24.64 3.19 -16.88
CA ARG A 222 23.52 2.34 -17.32
C ARG A 222 22.20 2.73 -16.66
N VAL A 223 22.23 3.04 -15.35
CA VAL A 223 21.05 3.47 -14.58
C VAL A 223 20.55 4.84 -15.06
N GLU A 224 21.46 5.79 -15.29
CA GLU A 224 21.12 7.12 -15.83
C GLU A 224 20.39 7.00 -17.17
N GLU A 225 20.98 6.27 -18.12
CA GLU A 225 20.39 6.06 -19.45
C GLU A 225 19.03 5.37 -19.39
N THR A 226 18.90 4.36 -18.51
CA THR A 226 17.64 3.63 -18.34
C THR A 226 16.56 4.53 -17.75
N LEU A 227 16.88 5.33 -16.72
CA LEU A 227 15.92 6.24 -16.10
C LEU A 227 15.52 7.37 -17.06
N ASP A 228 16.46 7.93 -17.82
CA ASP A 228 16.15 8.94 -18.84
C ASP A 228 15.24 8.36 -19.94
N ALA A 229 15.50 7.13 -20.40
CA ALA A 229 14.63 6.43 -21.37
C ALA A 229 13.23 6.13 -20.82
N MET A 230 13.10 5.95 -19.50
CA MET A 230 11.82 5.80 -18.79
C MET A 230 11.12 7.14 -18.50
N GLY A 231 11.72 8.27 -18.88
CA GLY A 231 11.21 9.61 -18.58
C GLY A 231 11.40 10.05 -17.11
N GLN A 232 12.22 9.35 -16.33
CA GLN A 232 12.46 9.58 -14.91
C GLN A 232 13.65 10.52 -14.68
N GLY A 233 13.65 11.68 -15.34
CA GLY A 233 14.77 12.63 -15.33
C GLY A 233 15.29 13.04 -13.94
N PRO A 234 14.41 13.33 -12.95
CA PRO A 234 14.85 13.61 -11.59
C PRO A 234 15.54 12.42 -10.91
N ALA A 235 15.11 11.18 -11.15
CA ALA A 235 15.79 9.99 -10.64
C ALA A 235 17.14 9.78 -11.33
N ALA A 236 17.23 10.04 -12.64
CA ALA A 236 18.48 10.02 -13.38
C ALA A 236 19.50 11.04 -12.83
N GLN A 237 19.04 12.19 -12.33
CA GLN A 237 19.91 13.15 -11.63
C GLN A 237 20.52 12.54 -10.37
N TRP A 238 19.75 11.82 -9.56
CA TRP A 238 20.30 11.14 -8.37
C TRP A 238 21.29 10.04 -8.72
N ALA A 239 21.13 9.36 -9.85
CA ALA A 239 22.14 8.42 -10.35
C ALA A 239 23.45 9.13 -10.72
N ARG A 240 23.39 10.30 -11.40
CA ARG A 240 24.57 11.15 -11.67
C ARG A 240 25.28 11.62 -10.41
N GLU A 241 24.52 12.00 -9.39
CA GLU A 241 25.06 12.40 -8.09
C GLU A 241 25.70 11.20 -7.35
N ALA A 242 25.06 10.03 -7.39
CA ALA A 242 25.60 8.79 -6.82
C ALA A 242 26.94 8.39 -7.49
N ARG A 243 27.02 8.53 -8.81
CA ARG A 243 28.27 8.36 -9.58
C ARG A 243 29.36 9.32 -9.09
N THR A 244 29.02 10.59 -8.94
CA THR A 244 29.95 11.63 -8.47
C THR A 244 30.50 11.29 -7.07
N HIS A 245 29.66 10.85 -6.13
CA HIS A 245 30.13 10.42 -4.81
C HIS A 245 31.01 9.17 -4.84
N SER A 246 30.70 8.21 -5.71
CA SER A 246 31.50 6.98 -5.90
C SER A 246 32.92 7.32 -6.39
N LEU A 247 33.03 8.23 -7.36
CA LEU A 247 34.31 8.71 -7.86
C LEU A 247 35.07 9.56 -6.83
N ALA A 248 34.37 10.43 -6.09
CA ALA A 248 34.97 11.24 -5.03
C ALA A 248 35.55 10.37 -3.90
N ALA A 249 34.88 9.27 -3.53
CA ALA A 249 35.39 8.32 -2.55
C ALA A 249 36.72 7.69 -3.01
N ALA A 250 36.81 7.25 -4.27
CA ALA A 250 38.03 6.69 -4.83
C ALA A 250 39.18 7.71 -4.94
N GLN A 251 38.89 8.94 -5.35
CA GLN A 251 39.88 10.02 -5.40
C GLN A 251 40.41 10.35 -4.00
N ALA A 252 39.54 10.44 -3.00
CA ALA A 252 39.93 10.67 -1.62
C ALA A 252 40.78 9.52 -1.06
N ALA A 253 40.37 8.26 -1.28
CA ALA A 253 41.11 7.07 -0.87
C ALA A 253 42.51 7.00 -1.50
N THR A 254 42.63 7.27 -2.80
CA THR A 254 43.91 7.30 -3.52
C THR A 254 44.86 8.36 -2.95
N ALA A 255 44.32 9.49 -2.49
CA ALA A 255 45.08 10.55 -1.84
C ALA A 255 45.32 10.32 -0.33
N GLY A 256 44.94 9.16 0.22
CA GLY A 256 45.05 8.86 1.65
C GLY A 256 44.10 9.67 2.56
N ARG A 257 43.10 10.36 1.98
CA ARG A 257 42.14 11.20 2.71
C ARG A 257 40.91 10.39 3.15
N TRP A 258 41.12 9.51 4.12
CA TRP A 258 40.09 8.53 4.54
C TRP A 258 38.82 9.14 5.12
N ASP A 259 38.89 10.27 5.82
CA ASP A 259 37.68 10.97 6.29
C ASP A 259 36.82 11.47 5.11
N GLY A 260 37.46 11.99 4.06
CA GLY A 260 36.77 12.37 2.84
C GLY A 260 36.13 11.17 2.12
N ALA A 261 36.82 10.03 2.09
CA ALA A 261 36.28 8.80 1.51
C ALA A 261 35.05 8.28 2.29
N ARG A 262 35.10 8.34 3.64
CA ARG A 262 33.95 8.02 4.52
C ARG A 262 32.77 8.95 4.28
N GLN A 263 33.01 10.26 4.22
CA GLN A 263 31.96 11.25 3.97
C GLN A 263 31.28 11.04 2.60
N ALA A 264 32.06 10.80 1.55
CA ALA A 264 31.53 10.54 0.21
C ALA A 264 30.68 9.26 0.18
N THR A 265 31.16 8.17 0.80
CA THR A 265 30.42 6.90 0.89
C THR A 265 29.14 7.04 1.71
N ALA A 266 29.16 7.82 2.80
CA ALA A 266 27.96 8.11 3.59
C ALA A 266 26.91 8.90 2.77
N SER A 267 27.36 9.91 2.01
CA SER A 267 26.49 10.70 1.13
C SER A 267 25.84 9.84 0.06
N LEU A 268 26.60 8.91 -0.54
CA LEU A 268 26.08 7.91 -1.47
C LEU A 268 24.97 7.06 -0.80
N GLY A 269 25.19 6.59 0.43
CA GLY A 269 24.18 5.85 1.18
C GLY A 269 22.86 6.62 1.38
N THR A 270 22.95 7.91 1.70
CA THR A 270 21.78 8.79 1.83
C THR A 270 21.03 8.98 0.51
N LEU A 271 21.74 9.12 -0.61
CA LEU A 271 21.12 9.19 -1.94
C LEU A 271 20.38 7.89 -2.30
N CYS A 272 20.97 6.72 -2.03
CA CYS A 272 20.30 5.44 -2.26
C CYS A 272 18.96 5.34 -1.51
N GLN A 273 18.92 5.79 -0.25
CA GLN A 273 17.69 5.79 0.53
C GLN A 273 16.64 6.76 -0.03
N SER A 274 17.08 7.95 -0.43
CA SER A 274 16.19 8.98 -1.00
C SER A 274 15.60 8.52 -2.34
N CYS A 275 16.43 7.96 -3.22
CA CYS A 275 16.02 7.38 -4.49
C CYS A 275 15.00 6.27 -4.34
N HIS A 276 15.30 5.28 -3.50
CA HIS A 276 14.39 4.18 -3.29
C HIS A 276 13.08 4.63 -2.64
N ALA A 277 13.11 5.57 -1.68
CA ALA A 277 11.89 6.07 -1.07
C ALA A 277 10.98 6.80 -2.08
N ALA A 278 11.56 7.56 -3.02
CA ALA A 278 10.78 8.38 -3.96
C ALA A 278 10.33 7.64 -5.22
N TYR A 279 11.08 6.64 -5.69
CA TYR A 279 10.86 6.04 -7.02
C TYR A 279 10.64 4.52 -7.03
N ARG A 280 10.68 3.86 -5.87
CA ARG A 280 10.59 2.39 -5.80
C ARG A 280 9.49 1.96 -4.84
N ASP A 281 8.61 1.09 -5.31
CA ASP A 281 7.59 0.46 -4.49
C ASP A 281 7.90 -1.02 -4.31
N ARG A 282 7.67 -1.50 -3.09
CA ARG A 282 7.68 -2.92 -2.78
C ARG A 282 6.28 -3.48 -3.06
N LEU A 283 6.20 -4.49 -3.91
CA LEU A 283 4.96 -5.18 -4.21
C LEU A 283 4.65 -6.25 -3.16
N GLU A 284 3.43 -6.77 -3.18
CA GLU A 284 2.94 -7.77 -2.23
C GLU A 284 3.71 -9.10 -2.33
N ASP A 285 4.20 -9.45 -3.52
CA ASP A 285 5.07 -10.60 -3.76
C ASP A 285 6.51 -10.39 -3.26
N GLY A 286 6.80 -9.22 -2.69
CA GLY A 286 8.11 -8.84 -2.19
C GLY A 286 9.09 -8.34 -3.25
N THR A 287 8.70 -8.36 -4.53
CA THR A 287 9.48 -7.74 -5.61
C THR A 287 9.38 -6.22 -5.53
N PHE A 288 10.15 -5.53 -6.36
CA PHE A 288 10.11 -4.09 -6.43
C PHE A 288 9.88 -3.62 -7.86
N ARG A 289 9.13 -2.53 -7.98
CA ARG A 289 8.86 -1.84 -9.25
C ARG A 289 9.17 -0.37 -9.13
N THR A 290 9.30 0.27 -10.29
CA THR A 290 9.28 1.73 -10.33
C THR A 290 7.89 2.23 -9.96
N ARG A 291 7.82 3.31 -9.17
CA ARG A 291 6.55 3.88 -8.74
C ARG A 291 5.82 4.47 -9.96
N PRO A 292 4.55 4.10 -10.21
CA PRO A 292 3.76 4.72 -11.27
C PRO A 292 3.52 6.21 -11.00
N GLY A 293 3.55 7.04 -12.05
CA GLY A 293 3.15 8.46 -11.96
C GLY A 293 4.19 9.41 -11.37
N THR A 294 5.45 9.00 -11.25
CA THR A 294 6.55 9.88 -10.77
C THR A 294 7.33 10.59 -11.88
N PHE A 295 6.82 10.52 -13.12
CA PHE A 295 7.36 11.14 -14.32
C PHE A 295 6.80 12.54 -14.55
#